data_AF-A0A8D1UTR4-F1
#
_entry.id   AF-A0A8D1UTR4-F1
#
_cell.length_a   1.000
_cell.length_b   1.000
_cell.length_c   1.000
_cell.angle_alpha   90.00
_cell.angle_beta   90.00
_cell.angle_gamma   90.00
#
_symmetry.space_group_name_H-M   'P 1'
#
loop_
_entity.id
_entity.type
_entity.pdbx_description
1 polymer ?
#
loop_
_entity_poly.entity_id
_entity_poly.type
_entity_poly.pdbx_seq_one_letter_code
_entity_poly.pdbx_strand_id
1 'polypeptide(L)'
;QRCDLDQQSIVHVVLRPQRNGQERGVAAGHRPGRAGREPASLTRVDLSGSVLPGDAVGLAVILQDDSADGAAPAGRPDRPTNKSFYVYCKGPCQRVQPGKLRVRCSTCQQATLTLTQGPSCWDDVLIPNRMSGECQSPNCPGTTAEFFFKCGAHPTSDKETSVALNLITTNSRDITCITCTDIRSPVLVFQCNYRHVICLDCFHLYCVTRLNDRQFVHDPQLGYSLPCV
;
A
#
# COMPACT_ATOMS: atom_id res chain seq x y z
N GLN A 1 0.08 -22.19 10.66
CA GLN A 1 0.06 -20.94 9.88
C GLN A 1 -1.29 -20.26 10.13
N ARG A 2 -1.32 -19.02 10.66
CA ARG A 2 -2.56 -18.22 10.77
C ARG A 2 -2.62 -17.31 9.54
N CYS A 3 -3.68 -17.39 8.75
CA CYS A 3 -3.93 -16.46 7.65
C CYS A 3 -4.47 -15.15 8.23
N ASP A 4 -3.90 -13.99 7.84
CA ASP A 4 -4.33 -12.66 8.31
C ASP A 4 -5.64 -12.24 7.62
N LEU A 5 -6.74 -12.92 7.93
CA LEU A 5 -8.06 -12.62 7.38
C LEU A 5 -8.84 -11.72 8.34
N ASP A 6 -9.13 -10.50 7.90
CA ASP A 6 -10.09 -9.64 8.60
C ASP A 6 -11.51 -10.23 8.56
N GLN A 7 -12.36 -9.80 9.50
CA GLN A 7 -13.78 -10.16 9.51
C GLN A 7 -14.44 -9.89 8.15
N GLN A 8 -15.22 -10.87 7.67
CA GLN A 8 -15.94 -10.83 6.39
C GLN A 8 -15.04 -10.68 5.15
N SER A 9 -13.79 -11.16 5.22
CA SER A 9 -12.93 -11.28 4.04
C SER A 9 -13.42 -12.39 3.09
N ILE A 10 -13.27 -12.17 1.79
CA ILE A 10 -13.63 -13.13 0.74
C ILE A 10 -12.41 -14.01 0.42
N VAL A 11 -12.61 -15.32 0.37
CA VAL A 11 -11.60 -16.33 -0.02
C VAL A 11 -12.15 -17.11 -1.21
N HIS A 12 -11.29 -17.32 -2.22
CA HIS A 12 -11.63 -18.11 -3.40
C HIS A 12 -11.05 -19.52 -3.25
N VAL A 13 -11.91 -20.54 -3.28
CA VAL A 13 -11.51 -21.96 -3.24
C VAL A 13 -11.61 -22.52 -4.65
N VAL A 14 -10.50 -23.01 -5.18
CA VAL A 14 -10.42 -23.62 -6.50
C VAL A 14 -10.20 -25.11 -6.36
N LEU A 15 -11.07 -25.91 -6.99
CA LEU A 15 -10.87 -27.34 -7.11
C LEU A 15 -9.88 -27.58 -8.25
N ARG A 16 -8.69 -28.11 -7.91
CA ARG A 16 -7.79 -28.63 -8.95
C ARG A 16 -8.39 -29.92 -9.49
N PRO A 17 -8.48 -30.10 -10.82
CA PRO A 17 -8.89 -31.38 -11.39
C PRO A 17 -7.99 -32.47 -10.82
N GLN A 18 -8.58 -33.47 -10.15
CA GLN A 18 -7.87 -34.64 -9.69
C GLN A 18 -7.28 -35.31 -10.92
N ARG A 19 -5.94 -35.37 -10.99
CA ARG A 19 -5.23 -36.11 -12.04
C ARG A 19 -5.63 -37.58 -11.90
N ASN A 20 -6.62 -38.01 -12.67
CA ASN A 20 -7.10 -39.38 -12.60
C ASN A 20 -6.03 -40.33 -13.20
N GLY A 21 -5.30 -40.95 -12.27
CA GLY A 21 -4.58 -42.23 -12.30
C GLY A 21 -4.02 -42.81 -13.59
N GLN A 22 -2.69 -43.03 -13.60
CA GLN A 22 -2.16 -44.37 -13.86
C GLN A 22 -0.84 -44.59 -13.11
N GLU A 23 -0.87 -45.50 -12.13
CA GLU A 23 0.31 -46.04 -11.45
C GLU A 23 1.10 -46.96 -12.39
N ARG A 24 2.43 -46.80 -12.42
CA ARG A 24 3.39 -47.91 -12.36
C ARG A 24 4.78 -47.34 -12.04
N GLY A 25 5.34 -47.80 -10.93
CA GLY A 25 6.57 -47.28 -10.36
C GLY A 25 7.81 -47.58 -11.21
N VAL A 26 8.74 -46.63 -11.18
CA VAL A 26 10.18 -46.90 -11.16
C VAL A 26 10.80 -45.87 -10.22
N ALA A 27 11.50 -46.36 -9.20
CA ALA A 27 12.28 -45.55 -8.29
C ALA A 27 13.44 -44.89 -9.05
N ALA A 28 13.46 -43.57 -9.09
CA ALA A 28 14.66 -42.79 -9.36
C ALA A 28 14.58 -41.51 -8.53
N GLY A 29 15.44 -41.44 -7.51
CA GLY A 29 15.55 -40.28 -6.64
C GLY A 29 15.97 -39.05 -7.43
N HIS A 30 15.07 -38.08 -7.52
CA HIS A 30 15.39 -36.70 -7.83
C HIS A 30 14.77 -35.82 -6.77
N ARG A 31 15.62 -35.32 -5.87
CA ARG A 31 15.29 -34.23 -4.95
C ARG A 31 15.07 -32.97 -5.78
N PRO A 32 13.88 -32.34 -5.77
CA PRO A 32 13.79 -30.93 -6.11
C PRO A 32 14.10 -30.14 -4.84
N GLY A 33 15.38 -29.85 -4.65
CA GLY A 33 15.79 -28.72 -3.82
C GLY A 33 15.34 -27.44 -4.52
N ARG A 34 14.15 -26.95 -4.20
CA ARG A 34 13.77 -25.56 -4.44
C ARG A 34 12.87 -25.13 -3.29
N ALA A 35 13.50 -24.60 -2.24
CA ALA A 35 12.83 -23.73 -1.30
C ALA A 35 12.44 -22.45 -2.08
N GLY A 36 11.38 -22.57 -2.89
CA GLY A 36 10.69 -21.41 -3.43
C GLY A 36 10.16 -20.65 -2.23
N ARG A 37 10.72 -19.46 -2.00
CA ARG A 37 10.24 -18.55 -0.97
C ARG A 37 8.74 -18.35 -1.21
N GLU A 38 7.90 -18.79 -0.28
CA GLU A 38 6.45 -18.57 -0.40
C GLU A 38 6.21 -17.08 -0.65
N PRO A 39 5.38 -16.71 -1.64
CA PRO A 39 5.10 -15.30 -1.91
C PRO A 39 4.50 -14.67 -0.65
N ALA A 40 5.07 -13.55 -0.23
CA ALA A 40 4.60 -12.84 0.97
C ALA A 40 3.14 -12.42 0.79
N SER A 41 2.32 -12.62 1.83
CA SER A 41 0.92 -12.19 1.83
C SER A 41 0.80 -10.70 1.51
N LEU A 42 -0.13 -10.34 0.62
CA LEU A 42 -0.42 -8.94 0.28
C LEU A 42 -0.89 -8.12 1.50
N THR A 43 -1.38 -8.77 2.56
CA THR A 43 -1.75 -8.13 3.83
C THR A 43 -0.56 -7.60 4.62
N ARG A 44 0.67 -8.01 4.28
CA ARG A 44 1.91 -7.63 4.99
C ARG A 44 2.85 -6.77 4.16
N VAL A 45 2.46 -6.44 2.92
CA VAL A 45 3.26 -5.61 2.01
C VAL A 45 3.34 -4.19 2.57
N ASP A 46 4.55 -3.63 2.57
CA ASP A 46 4.81 -2.25 2.93
C ASP A 46 5.51 -1.55 1.78
N LEU A 47 4.82 -0.61 1.15
CA LEU A 47 5.38 0.21 0.08
C LEU A 47 5.89 1.57 0.60
N SER A 48 5.70 1.87 1.90
CA SER A 48 6.07 3.17 2.49
C SER A 48 7.58 3.43 2.49
N GLY A 49 8.40 2.37 2.54
CA GLY A 49 9.86 2.48 2.46
C GLY A 49 10.37 3.11 1.15
N SER A 50 9.58 3.04 0.08
CA SER A 50 9.87 3.71 -1.19
C SER A 50 9.48 5.20 -1.21
N VAL A 51 8.69 5.64 -0.22
CA VAL A 51 8.06 6.96 -0.18
C VAL A 51 8.75 7.87 0.84
N LEU A 52 8.91 7.39 2.09
CA LEU A 52 9.45 8.19 3.20
C LEU A 52 10.95 8.49 3.02
N PRO A 53 11.40 9.75 3.23
CA PRO A 53 12.81 10.13 3.12
C PRO A 53 13.68 9.34 4.10
N GLY A 54 14.83 8.86 3.61
CA GLY A 54 15.72 7.94 4.31
C GLY A 54 16.30 8.48 5.61
N ASP A 55 16.58 9.78 5.68
CA ASP A 55 17.15 10.43 6.85
C ASP A 55 16.35 11.69 7.20
N ALA A 56 16.00 11.85 8.48
CA ALA A 56 15.42 13.08 9.03
C ALA A 56 16.50 14.17 9.16
N VAL A 57 17.12 14.56 8.04
CA VAL A 57 18.15 15.61 8.02
C VAL A 57 17.49 16.93 7.65
N GLY A 58 17.34 17.78 8.67
CA GLY A 58 17.61 19.21 8.55
C GLY A 58 16.41 20.13 8.36
N LEU A 59 15.87 20.62 9.48
CA LEU A 59 15.71 22.07 9.76
C LEU A 59 15.23 22.27 11.20
N ALA A 60 16.17 22.14 12.15
CA ALA A 60 16.04 22.76 13.46
C ALA A 60 17.19 23.76 13.57
N VAL A 61 16.91 25.02 13.22
CA VAL A 61 17.79 26.13 13.62
C VAL A 61 17.56 26.34 15.11
N ILE A 62 18.67 26.23 15.83
CA ILE A 62 18.85 26.24 17.27
C ILE A 62 18.44 27.60 17.85
N LEU A 63 17.52 27.61 18.82
CA LEU A 63 17.64 28.50 19.97
C LEU A 63 17.81 27.60 21.19
N GLN A 64 19.04 27.60 21.69
CA GLN A 64 19.48 26.89 22.87
C GLN A 64 19.18 27.80 24.06
N ASP A 65 18.41 27.30 25.03
CA ASP A 65 18.49 27.80 26.39
C ASP A 65 18.44 26.61 27.34
N ASP A 66 19.50 26.49 28.14
CA ASP A 66 19.80 25.37 29.02
C ASP A 66 18.95 25.44 30.29
N SER A 67 18.18 24.40 30.58
CA SER A 67 17.88 24.01 31.97
C SER A 67 17.30 22.60 32.05
N ALA A 68 17.90 21.82 32.96
CA ALA A 68 17.71 20.41 33.20
C ALA A 68 16.31 20.05 33.73
N ASP A 69 15.79 18.87 33.37
CA ASP A 69 15.73 17.71 34.26
C ASP A 69 14.93 16.56 33.65
N GLY A 70 15.35 15.33 33.98
CA GLY A 70 14.93 14.10 33.31
C GLY A 70 13.45 13.73 33.46
N ALA A 71 12.90 13.22 32.36
CA ALA A 71 11.87 12.20 32.39
C ALA A 71 11.90 11.45 31.05
N ALA A 72 12.36 10.20 31.07
CA ALA A 72 12.13 9.29 29.95
C ALA A 72 10.61 9.11 29.78
N PRO A 73 10.02 9.38 28.60
CA PRO A 73 8.61 9.16 28.45
C PRO A 73 8.34 7.65 28.47
N ALA A 74 7.37 7.32 29.33
CA ALA A 74 6.84 6.00 29.57
C ALA A 74 6.50 5.24 28.27
N GLY A 75 6.59 3.91 28.37
CA GLY A 75 6.42 2.95 27.28
C GLY A 75 5.32 3.33 26.30
N ARG A 76 5.73 3.48 25.03
CA ARG A 76 4.80 3.59 23.91
C ARG A 76 3.99 2.29 23.87
N PRO A 77 2.65 2.34 23.83
CA PRO A 77 1.89 1.15 23.47
C PRO A 77 2.39 0.71 22.09
N ASP A 78 2.72 -0.57 21.98
CA ASP A 78 3.08 -1.25 20.74
C ASP A 78 1.96 -1.00 19.73
N ARG A 79 2.08 0.07 18.96
CA ARG A 79 1.06 0.50 18.01
C ARG A 79 1.16 -0.54 16.91
N PRO A 80 0.14 -1.39 16.70
CA PRO A 80 0.24 -2.41 15.68
C PRO A 80 0.57 -1.69 14.38
N THR A 81 1.78 -1.94 13.87
CA THR A 81 2.29 -1.42 12.61
C THR A 81 1.51 -2.08 11.49
N ASN A 82 0.24 -1.72 11.39
CA ASN A 82 -0.63 -2.16 10.32
C ASN A 82 -0.19 -1.33 9.12
N LYS A 83 0.66 -1.93 8.30
CA LYS A 83 1.24 -1.39 7.08
C LYS A 83 0.10 -1.06 6.13
N SER A 84 -0.37 0.18 6.21
CA SER A 84 -1.63 0.58 5.62
C SER A 84 -1.36 1.33 4.33
N PHE A 85 -1.92 0.81 3.24
CA PHE A 85 -2.22 1.63 2.07
C PHE A 85 -3.30 2.64 2.44
N TYR A 86 -3.38 3.76 1.73
CA TYR A 86 -4.47 4.71 1.90
C TYR A 86 -5.28 4.78 0.62
N VAL A 87 -6.60 4.82 0.76
CA VAL A 87 -7.56 4.92 -0.34
C VAL A 87 -8.56 6.02 -0.05
N TYR A 88 -9.14 6.60 -1.10
CA TYR A 88 -10.36 7.40 -0.94
C TYR A 88 -11.60 6.51 -1.10
N CYS A 89 -12.31 6.28 0.01
CA CYS A 89 -13.57 5.54 -0.03
C CYS A 89 -14.72 6.48 -0.37
N LYS A 90 -15.32 6.30 -1.56
CA LYS A 90 -16.45 7.13 -2.03
C LYS A 90 -17.73 6.93 -1.22
N GLY A 91 -17.91 5.78 -0.60
CA GLY A 91 -19.06 5.47 0.24
C GLY A 91 -18.90 4.10 0.90
N PRO A 92 -19.35 3.93 2.16
CA PRO A 92 -20.05 4.92 2.99
C PRO A 92 -19.14 5.95 3.69
N CYS A 93 -17.80 5.82 3.61
CA CYS A 93 -16.92 6.65 4.44
C CYS A 93 -16.76 8.11 3.99
N GLN A 94 -16.76 8.36 2.67
CA GLN A 94 -16.55 9.69 2.07
C GLN A 94 -15.29 10.41 2.56
N ARG A 95 -14.22 9.65 2.82
CA ARG A 95 -12.95 10.18 3.34
C ARG A 95 -11.80 9.22 3.06
N VAL A 96 -10.58 9.69 3.32
CA VAL A 96 -9.37 8.86 3.29
C VAL A 96 -9.48 7.76 4.35
N GLN A 97 -9.20 6.52 3.96
CA GLN A 97 -9.25 5.34 4.83
C GLN A 97 -8.04 4.43 4.58
N PRO A 98 -7.67 3.58 5.55
CA PRO A 98 -6.80 2.44 5.28
C PRO A 98 -7.38 1.59 4.16
N GLY A 99 -6.52 1.14 3.25
CA GLY A 99 -6.86 0.35 2.08
C GLY A 99 -6.31 -1.07 2.16
N LYS A 100 -7.00 -2.00 1.49
CA LYS A 100 -6.61 -3.40 1.34
C LYS A 100 -6.15 -3.63 -0.09
N LEU A 101 -4.89 -4.03 -0.26
CA LEU A 101 -4.35 -4.45 -1.55
C LEU A 101 -4.86 -5.86 -1.90
N ARG A 102 -5.42 -6.01 -3.10
CA ARG A 102 -5.91 -7.26 -3.65
C ARG A 102 -5.34 -7.47 -5.05
N VAL A 103 -5.32 -8.72 -5.49
CA VAL A 103 -4.88 -9.12 -6.83
C VAL A 103 -5.93 -10.02 -7.46
N ARG A 104 -6.12 -9.88 -8.76
CA ARG A 104 -6.92 -10.77 -9.60
C ARG A 104 -6.19 -11.11 -10.89
N CYS A 105 -6.66 -12.16 -11.56
CA CYS A 105 -6.22 -12.47 -12.92
C CYS A 105 -6.77 -11.42 -13.89
N SER A 106 -5.90 -10.77 -14.65
CA SER A 106 -6.31 -9.80 -15.68
C SER A 106 -7.19 -10.43 -16.77
N THR A 107 -7.05 -11.73 -17.05
CA THR A 107 -7.81 -12.43 -18.10
C THR A 107 -9.23 -12.79 -17.67
N CYS A 108 -9.41 -13.51 -16.55
CA CYS A 108 -10.73 -13.97 -16.11
C CYS A 108 -11.37 -13.10 -15.01
N GLN A 109 -10.65 -12.08 -14.53
CA GLN A 109 -11.10 -11.15 -13.49
C GLN A 109 -11.41 -11.79 -12.13
N GLN A 110 -11.00 -13.05 -11.93
CA GLN A 110 -11.15 -13.78 -10.66
C GLN A 110 -9.94 -13.56 -9.75
N ALA A 111 -10.16 -13.51 -8.44
CA ALA A 111 -9.11 -13.40 -7.42
C ALA A 111 -8.43 -14.75 -7.12
N THR A 112 -8.09 -15.49 -8.18
CA THR A 112 -7.50 -16.84 -8.16
C THR A 112 -6.07 -16.85 -8.70
N LEU A 113 -5.48 -15.68 -8.94
CA LEU A 113 -4.11 -15.57 -9.43
C LEU A 113 -3.12 -15.63 -8.26
N THR A 114 -2.19 -16.58 -8.34
CA THR A 114 -1.10 -16.71 -7.37
C THR A 114 0.15 -16.05 -7.95
N LEU A 115 0.67 -15.03 -7.26
CA LEU A 115 1.84 -14.27 -7.71
C LEU A 115 3.13 -15.10 -7.64
N THR A 116 4.00 -14.93 -8.64
CA THR A 116 5.35 -15.52 -8.62
C THR A 116 6.24 -14.86 -7.56
N GLN A 117 6.07 -13.54 -7.36
CA GLN A 117 6.76 -12.73 -6.37
C GLN A 117 5.79 -11.66 -5.85
N GLY A 118 5.88 -11.29 -4.56
CA GLY A 118 5.09 -10.19 -4.01
C GLY A 118 5.58 -8.80 -4.45
N PRO A 119 4.70 -7.80 -4.54
CA PRO A 119 5.08 -6.43 -4.92
C PRO A 119 6.03 -5.79 -3.89
N SER A 120 6.93 -4.94 -4.38
CA SER A 120 7.99 -4.29 -3.60
C SER A 120 7.96 -2.77 -3.64
N CYS A 121 7.32 -2.19 -4.66
CA CYS A 121 7.16 -0.74 -4.82
C CYS A 121 5.76 -0.40 -5.39
N TRP A 122 5.41 0.89 -5.40
CA TRP A 122 4.14 1.34 -5.97
C TRP A 122 4.00 1.04 -7.46
N ASP A 123 5.09 1.09 -8.22
CA ASP A 123 5.06 0.77 -9.66
C ASP A 123 4.55 -0.65 -9.91
N ASP A 124 4.95 -1.61 -9.08
CA ASP A 124 4.54 -3.02 -9.17
C ASP A 124 3.02 -3.20 -9.11
N VAL A 125 2.31 -2.31 -8.41
CA VAL A 125 0.85 -2.40 -8.20
C VAL A 125 0.05 -1.37 -9.00
N LEU A 126 0.68 -0.30 -9.49
CA LEU A 126 0.00 0.76 -10.25
C LEU A 126 0.19 0.62 -11.76
N ILE A 127 1.31 0.07 -12.24
CA ILE A 127 1.57 -0.09 -13.67
C ILE A 127 0.90 -1.39 -14.15
N PRO A 128 -0.03 -1.32 -15.13
CA PRO A 128 -0.68 -2.50 -15.67
C PRO A 128 0.32 -3.52 -16.24
N ASN A 129 0.01 -4.80 -16.08
CA ASN A 129 0.78 -5.92 -16.65
C ASN A 129 2.24 -6.03 -16.19
N ARG A 130 2.62 -5.36 -15.10
CA ARG A 130 4.00 -5.38 -14.59
C ARG A 130 4.35 -6.66 -13.84
N MET A 131 3.39 -7.26 -13.13
CA MET A 131 3.61 -8.47 -12.35
C MET A 131 2.94 -9.69 -12.96
N SER A 132 3.59 -10.84 -12.77
CA SER A 132 3.12 -12.14 -13.26
C SER A 132 2.77 -13.10 -12.14
N GLY A 133 1.97 -14.09 -12.49
CA GLY A 133 1.59 -15.21 -11.64
C GLY A 133 0.95 -16.32 -12.46
N GLU A 134 0.27 -17.23 -11.78
CA GLU A 134 -0.48 -18.31 -12.42
C GLU A 134 -1.93 -18.29 -11.92
N CYS A 135 -2.88 -18.12 -12.84
CA CYS A 135 -4.30 -18.22 -12.54
C CYS A 135 -4.67 -19.66 -12.21
N GLN A 136 -5.30 -19.87 -11.06
CA GLN A 136 -5.74 -21.18 -10.61
C GLN A 136 -7.17 -21.52 -11.05
N SER A 137 -7.85 -20.63 -11.78
CA SER A 137 -9.18 -20.91 -12.34
C SER A 137 -9.08 -21.99 -13.44
N PRO A 138 -10.01 -22.97 -13.48
CA PRO A 138 -10.04 -23.98 -14.52
C PRO A 138 -10.08 -23.36 -15.92
N ASN A 139 -9.27 -23.89 -16.84
CA ASN A 139 -9.20 -23.46 -18.24
C ASN A 139 -8.84 -21.98 -18.46
N CYS A 140 -8.18 -21.33 -17.49
CA CYS A 140 -7.71 -19.96 -17.66
C CYS A 140 -6.19 -19.95 -17.88
N PRO A 141 -5.68 -19.53 -19.06
CA PRO A 141 -4.25 -19.41 -19.33
C PRO A 141 -3.64 -18.10 -18.78
N GLY A 142 -4.36 -17.39 -17.90
CA GLY A 142 -3.97 -16.06 -17.47
C GLY A 142 -2.73 -16.07 -16.57
N THR A 143 -1.71 -15.31 -16.97
CA THR A 143 -0.45 -15.19 -16.24
C THR A 143 -0.18 -13.80 -15.68
N THR A 144 -1.05 -12.84 -15.96
CA THR A 144 -0.78 -11.43 -15.66
C THR A 144 -1.64 -10.94 -14.51
N ALA A 145 -1.00 -10.35 -13.51
CA ALA A 145 -1.63 -9.82 -12.32
C ALA A 145 -2.27 -8.46 -12.57
N GLU A 146 -3.48 -8.28 -12.05
CA GLU A 146 -4.15 -7.00 -11.96
C GLU A 146 -4.39 -6.67 -10.49
N PHE A 147 -3.80 -5.60 -10.01
CA PHE A 147 -3.97 -5.14 -8.64
C PHE A 147 -5.12 -4.16 -8.52
N PHE A 148 -5.77 -4.20 -7.37
CA PHE A 148 -6.82 -3.26 -7.03
C PHE A 148 -6.88 -3.07 -5.52
N PHE A 149 -7.50 -1.96 -5.10
CA PHE A 149 -7.59 -1.61 -3.70
C PHE A 149 -9.05 -1.58 -3.25
N LYS A 150 -9.29 -1.93 -1.99
CA LYS A 150 -10.60 -1.82 -1.34
C LYS A 150 -10.48 -0.97 -0.08
N CYS A 151 -11.58 -0.36 0.35
CA CYS A 151 -11.65 0.26 1.67
C CYS A 151 -11.47 -0.82 2.77
N GLY A 152 -10.63 -0.53 3.76
CA GLY A 152 -10.40 -1.42 4.90
C GLY A 152 -11.37 -1.19 6.06
N ALA A 153 -12.11 -0.07 6.07
CA ALA A 153 -12.91 0.38 7.20
C ALA A 153 -14.31 -0.24 7.30
N HIS A 154 -14.75 -0.95 6.26
CA HIS A 154 -16.03 -1.66 6.22
C HIS A 154 -15.91 -2.90 5.34
N PRO A 155 -16.85 -3.85 5.45
CA PRO A 155 -16.98 -4.95 4.51
C PRO A 155 -17.20 -4.41 3.09
N THR A 156 -16.56 -5.04 2.11
CA THR A 156 -16.58 -4.62 0.70
C THR A 156 -16.75 -5.83 -0.21
N SER A 157 -17.63 -5.73 -1.20
CA SER A 157 -17.78 -6.77 -2.23
C SER A 157 -16.53 -6.89 -3.13
N ASP A 158 -16.43 -7.92 -3.99
CA ASP A 158 -15.32 -8.06 -4.94
C ASP A 158 -15.30 -7.04 -6.06
N LYS A 159 -16.44 -6.41 -6.34
CA LYS A 159 -16.57 -5.37 -7.37
C LYS A 159 -16.33 -3.96 -6.82
N GLU A 160 -16.42 -3.78 -5.50
CA GLU A 160 -16.15 -2.51 -4.84
C GLU A 160 -14.66 -2.24 -4.76
N THR A 161 -14.20 -1.33 -5.60
CA THR A 161 -12.81 -0.85 -5.62
C THR A 161 -12.74 0.59 -5.13
N SER A 162 -11.64 0.96 -4.48
CA SER A 162 -11.30 2.33 -4.09
C SER A 162 -9.99 2.75 -4.74
N VAL A 163 -9.83 4.04 -5.03
CA VAL A 163 -8.61 4.57 -5.64
C VAL A 163 -7.52 4.65 -4.57
N ALA A 164 -6.34 4.12 -4.88
CA ALA A 164 -5.18 4.25 -4.01
C ALA A 164 -4.62 5.67 -4.06
N LEU A 165 -4.30 6.22 -2.88
CA LEU A 165 -3.65 7.51 -2.70
C LEU A 165 -2.18 7.24 -2.38
N ASN A 166 -1.40 6.98 -3.42
CA ASN A 166 -0.01 6.51 -3.34
C ASN A 166 0.98 7.52 -2.72
N LEU A 167 0.61 8.79 -2.63
CA LEU A 167 1.39 9.81 -1.92
C LEU A 167 1.13 9.84 -0.41
N ILE A 168 0.05 9.22 0.06
CA ILE A 168 -0.30 9.17 1.48
C ILE A 168 0.29 7.91 2.10
N THR A 169 1.00 8.09 3.21
CA THR A 169 1.65 7.01 3.94
C THR A 169 1.49 7.17 5.44
N THR A 170 1.61 6.06 6.17
CA THR A 170 1.73 6.09 7.63
C THR A 170 3.03 6.79 7.99
N ASN A 171 2.97 7.73 8.94
CA ASN A 171 4.16 8.41 9.43
C ASN A 171 4.85 7.57 10.51
N SER A 172 5.51 6.49 10.09
CA SER A 172 6.18 5.54 11.00
C SER A 172 7.51 6.07 11.54
N ARG A 173 8.00 7.19 11.00
CA ARG A 173 9.28 7.83 11.36
C ARG A 173 9.10 9.13 12.16
N ASP A 174 7.88 9.42 12.62
CA ASP A 174 7.57 10.62 13.41
C ASP A 174 8.05 11.93 12.74
N ILE A 175 7.99 12.00 11.39
CA ILE A 175 8.44 13.18 10.62
C ILE A 175 7.48 14.34 10.86
N THR A 176 8.01 15.51 11.16
CA THR A 176 7.23 16.73 11.38
C THR A 176 6.62 17.25 10.08
N CYS A 177 5.42 17.82 10.17
CA CYS A 177 4.79 18.50 9.06
C CYS A 177 5.58 19.75 8.67
N ILE A 178 5.89 19.94 7.38
CA ILE A 178 6.65 21.10 6.88
C ILE A 178 6.00 22.45 7.21
N THR A 179 4.67 22.50 7.36
CA THR A 179 3.94 23.76 7.60
C THR A 179 3.67 24.03 9.08
N CYS A 180 3.15 23.05 9.82
CA CYS A 180 2.75 23.25 11.22
C CYS A 180 3.72 22.67 12.24
N THR A 181 4.77 21.96 11.82
CA THR A 181 5.76 21.28 12.66
C THR A 181 5.23 20.16 13.58
N ASP A 182 3.92 19.95 13.65
CA ASP A 182 3.32 18.83 14.36
C ASP A 182 3.68 17.47 13.74
N ILE A 183 3.78 16.45 14.59
CA ILE A 183 3.85 15.04 14.18
C ILE A 183 2.42 14.49 14.05
N ARG A 184 2.01 14.16 12.82
CA ARG A 184 0.68 13.62 12.50
C ARG A 184 0.79 12.31 11.72
N SER A 185 -0.28 11.52 11.67
CA SER A 185 -0.36 10.33 10.82
C SER A 185 -1.81 10.06 10.40
N PRO A 186 -2.08 9.75 9.11
CA PRO A 186 -1.13 9.71 8.00
C PRO A 186 -0.61 11.08 7.56
N VAL A 187 0.39 11.06 6.69
CA VAL A 187 0.98 12.23 6.03
C VAL A 187 1.02 12.03 4.52
N LEU A 188 1.03 13.13 3.77
CA LEU A 188 1.32 13.15 2.35
C LEU A 188 2.79 13.46 2.14
N VAL A 189 3.44 12.72 1.25
CA VAL A 189 4.84 12.92 0.87
C VAL A 189 4.89 13.36 -0.59
N PHE A 190 5.37 14.57 -0.84
CA PHE A 190 5.55 15.09 -2.19
C PHE A 190 6.66 14.31 -2.93
N GLN A 191 6.56 14.27 -4.26
CA GLN A 191 7.55 13.61 -5.13
C GLN A 191 8.70 14.54 -5.53
N CYS A 192 8.93 15.65 -4.82
CA CYS A 192 10.11 16.49 -5.02
C CYS A 192 11.39 15.76 -4.55
N ASN A 193 12.56 16.27 -4.93
CA ASN A 193 13.86 15.68 -4.60
C ASN A 193 14.05 15.45 -3.09
N TYR A 194 13.50 16.35 -2.27
CA TYR A 194 13.61 16.29 -0.81
C TYR A 194 12.49 15.49 -0.13
N ARG A 195 11.52 14.96 -0.89
CA ARG A 195 10.38 14.19 -0.37
C ARG A 195 9.68 14.91 0.80
N HIS A 196 9.35 16.20 0.62
CA HIS A 196 8.73 17.01 1.67
C HIS A 196 7.44 16.37 2.19
N VAL A 197 7.26 16.43 3.52
CA VAL A 197 6.17 15.78 4.23
C VAL A 197 5.19 16.83 4.77
N ILE A 198 3.90 16.65 4.50
CA ILE A 198 2.81 17.53 4.98
C ILE A 198 1.70 16.70 5.62
N CYS A 199 1.14 17.14 6.74
CA CYS A 199 -0.03 16.48 7.33
C CYS A 199 -1.29 16.73 6.49
N LEU A 200 -2.30 15.86 6.61
CA LEU A 200 -3.50 15.98 5.77
C LEU A 200 -4.32 17.25 6.05
N ASP A 201 -4.30 17.76 7.28
CA ASP A 201 -5.02 19.00 7.63
C ASP A 201 -4.38 20.21 6.93
N CYS A 202 -3.06 20.33 6.99
CA CYS A 202 -2.34 21.38 6.28
C CYS A 202 -2.39 21.21 4.76
N PHE A 203 -2.40 19.97 4.25
CA PHE A 203 -2.58 19.71 2.83
C PHE A 203 -3.97 20.14 2.34
N HIS A 204 -5.02 19.87 3.12
CA HIS A 204 -6.37 20.35 2.83
C HIS A 204 -6.40 21.88 2.79
N LEU A 205 -5.83 22.56 3.80
CA LEU A 205 -5.77 24.02 3.83
C LEU A 205 -4.99 24.58 2.64
N TYR A 206 -3.83 24.00 2.31
CA TYR A 206 -3.04 24.36 1.13
C TYR A 206 -3.86 24.28 -0.16
N CYS A 207 -4.58 23.17 -0.37
CA CYS A 207 -5.45 22.98 -1.53
C CYS A 207 -6.56 24.04 -1.59
N VAL A 208 -7.25 24.28 -0.47
CA VAL A 208 -8.37 25.24 -0.40
C VAL A 208 -7.89 26.66 -0.67
N THR A 209 -6.79 27.08 -0.03
CA THR A 209 -6.20 28.42 -0.25
C THR A 209 -5.81 28.60 -1.71
N ARG A 210 -5.07 27.64 -2.29
CA ARG A 210 -4.65 27.73 -3.70
C ARG A 210 -5.82 27.67 -4.69
N LEU A 211 -6.91 26.98 -4.33
CA LEU A 211 -8.11 26.93 -5.16
C LEU A 211 -8.79 28.32 -5.18
N ASN A 212 -8.98 28.92 -4.02
CA ASN A 212 -9.60 30.24 -3.87
C ASN A 212 -8.77 31.32 -4.60
N ASP A 213 -7.45 31.24 -4.51
CA ASP A 213 -6.52 32.18 -5.14
C ASP A 213 -6.27 31.88 -6.63
N ARG A 214 -6.90 30.84 -7.20
CA ARG A 214 -6.71 30.36 -8.58
C ARG A 214 -5.24 30.05 -8.93
N GLN A 215 -4.51 29.49 -7.97
CA GLN A 215 -3.09 29.16 -8.07
C GLN A 215 -2.83 27.66 -8.35
N PHE A 216 -3.84 26.93 -8.83
CA PHE A 216 -3.62 25.61 -9.40
C PHE A 216 -2.83 25.73 -10.70
N VAL A 217 -1.84 24.85 -10.87
CA VAL A 217 -0.98 24.83 -12.04
C VAL A 217 -1.55 23.87 -13.06
N HIS A 218 -1.76 24.33 -14.29
CA HIS A 218 -2.18 23.48 -15.39
C HIS A 218 -0.95 22.85 -16.06
N ASP A 219 -0.91 21.52 -16.03
CA ASP A 219 0.02 20.71 -16.81
C ASP A 219 -0.71 20.12 -18.04
N PRO A 220 -0.17 20.23 -19.26
CA PRO A 220 -0.84 19.73 -20.48
C PRO A 220 -1.18 18.24 -20.49
N GLN A 221 -0.47 17.41 -19.72
CA GLN A 221 -0.67 15.96 -19.67
C GLN A 221 -1.46 15.53 -18.44
N LEU A 222 -1.30 16.22 -17.31
CA LEU A 222 -1.90 15.85 -16.03
C LEU A 222 -3.19 16.64 -15.71
N GLY A 223 -3.39 17.79 -16.34
CA GLY A 223 -4.46 18.74 -16.00
C GLY A 223 -4.07 19.68 -14.85
N TYR A 224 -5.05 20.11 -14.05
CA TYR A 224 -4.80 21.02 -12.91
C TYR A 224 -4.29 20.28 -11.67
N SER A 225 -3.15 20.71 -11.14
CA SER A 225 -2.52 20.12 -9.95
C SER A 225 -1.82 21.18 -9.10
N LEU A 226 -1.20 20.76 -7.99
CA LEU A 226 -0.37 21.59 -7.13
C LEU A 226 1.01 20.96 -6.95
N PRO A 227 2.09 21.76 -7.02
CA PRO A 227 3.43 21.31 -6.66
C PRO A 227 3.56 21.15 -5.14
N CYS A 228 4.75 20.73 -4.70
CA CYS A 228 5.16 20.85 -3.30
C CYS A 228 4.88 22.28 -2.77
N VAL A 229 4.40 22.36 -1.52
CA VAL A 229 4.17 23.61 -0.81
C VAL A 229 5.44 24.45 -0.68
#